data_AF-A0A1Y3RJU1-F1
#
_entry.id   AF-A0A1Y3RJU1-F1
#
_cell.length_a   1.000
_cell.length_b   1.000
_cell.length_c   1.000
_cell.angle_alpha   90.00
_cell.angle_beta   90.00
_cell.angle_gamma   90.00
#
_symmetry.space_group_name_H-M   'P 1'
#
loop_
_entity.id
_entity.type
_entity.pdbx_description
1 polymer ?
#
loop_
_entity_poly.entity_id
_entity_poly.type
_entity_poly.pdbx_seq_one_letter_code
_entity_poly.pdbx_strand_id
1 'polypeptide(L)'
;MKRTVLPALLLALALCGCAAQTPPPASPSPAAETRPLTQEEIDRVNEAFSPLAEQDGVTYAAPVSCFFTCYYDDVKNLDFADFLYYFPGDGTLSAEDEAESDALKALPGYPWGNSPGSVPTHRILRASVDQTLERYAGITSADLDTSGVPYLEEYDAWYTFTSDFGPGCFVCAGGQVDEAAGTALLWTDEGEDGSRIELALGKDGENWHIRSHRNTASDKLLELLAGLEGEHIGSVSWYGPNDPLEAEQLADLIRAAAAHPVDHPDLTLNGSDTDIIWTLDCCLAPKDQGAYSEDDALHLQVGLEENVVEIFGGSNLPRSKVHLEDESLYQLIRTSCDTPDDIDQEAYAACRELTDAYYDARLAQVGGEGGFVSWELTCFREEDQASALDAKAYTIGAAFRTDPPERAPQLLAGGAYVDSQLRVHGLDWQATYLVTIGGQPTGVLRLGEPTDDGPLSHFDSVEALRAALWTPGEEL
;
A
#
# COMPACT_ATOMS: atom_id res chain seq x y z
N MET A 1 13.86 4.94 49.08
CA MET A 1 13.51 3.65 49.72
C MET A 1 12.23 3.16 49.04
N LYS A 2 12.14 2.07 48.28
CA LYS A 2 12.99 0.89 48.04
C LYS A 2 13.24 0.79 46.51
N ARG A 3 14.48 0.52 46.10
CA ARG A 3 14.81 0.18 44.71
C ARG A 3 14.40 -1.28 44.48
N THR A 4 13.36 -1.51 43.70
CA THR A 4 13.01 -2.84 43.20
C THR A 4 13.80 -3.03 41.90
N VAL A 5 14.94 -3.71 42.00
CA VAL A 5 15.71 -4.17 40.83
C VAL A 5 14.96 -5.38 40.28
N LEU A 6 14.28 -5.23 39.14
CA LEU A 6 13.72 -6.36 38.38
C LEU A 6 14.89 -7.16 37.76
N PRO A 7 14.83 -8.51 37.71
CA PRO A 7 15.97 -9.31 37.34
C PRO A 7 16.33 -9.14 35.86
N ALA A 8 17.64 -9.22 35.58
CA ALA A 8 18.18 -9.42 34.24
C ALA A 8 17.61 -10.71 33.64
N LEU A 9 17.45 -10.74 32.32
CA LEU A 9 17.01 -11.91 31.57
C LEU A 9 18.10 -12.99 31.61
N LEU A 10 18.18 -13.73 32.72
CA LEU A 10 19.11 -14.84 32.92
C LEU A 10 18.42 -16.15 32.53
N LEU A 11 18.62 -16.58 31.29
CA LEU A 11 18.22 -17.92 30.85
C LEU A 11 19.26 -18.94 31.35
N ALA A 12 19.27 -19.25 32.65
CA ALA A 12 20.20 -20.22 33.23
C ALA A 12 19.63 -21.65 33.13
N LEU A 13 20.16 -22.47 32.22
CA LEU A 13 19.95 -23.91 32.18
C LEU A 13 20.89 -24.60 33.19
N ALA A 14 20.31 -25.21 34.23
CA ALA A 14 21.07 -25.87 35.30
C ALA A 14 21.51 -27.29 34.90
N LEU A 15 22.83 -27.53 34.87
CA LEU A 15 23.41 -28.88 34.78
C LEU A 15 23.85 -29.37 36.16
N CYS A 16 23.26 -30.47 36.62
CA CYS A 16 23.72 -31.22 37.80
C CYS A 16 25.06 -31.90 37.51
N GLY A 17 26.10 -31.53 38.26
CA GLY A 17 27.40 -32.17 38.22
C GLY A 17 27.49 -33.41 39.11
N CYS A 18 28.24 -34.42 38.66
CA CYS A 18 28.84 -35.44 39.52
C CYS A 18 30.21 -35.89 38.98
N ALA A 19 31.23 -35.65 39.79
CA ALA A 19 32.51 -36.35 39.98
C ALA A 19 33.46 -36.62 38.79
N ALA A 20 34.69 -36.14 38.97
CA ALA A 20 35.83 -36.23 38.06
C ALA A 20 36.35 -37.66 37.80
N GLN A 21 36.45 -38.03 36.51
CA GLN A 21 37.43 -38.98 35.99
C GLN A 21 37.93 -38.47 34.62
N THR A 22 39.24 -38.54 34.40
CA THR A 22 39.95 -38.06 33.19
C THR A 22 39.48 -38.78 31.92
N PRO A 23 39.10 -38.10 30.82
CA PRO A 23 38.69 -38.78 29.59
C PRO A 23 39.88 -39.08 28.65
N PRO A 24 39.82 -40.20 27.88
CA PRO A 24 40.76 -40.55 26.81
C PRO A 24 40.57 -39.65 25.56
N PRO A 25 41.46 -39.67 24.54
CA PRO A 25 41.53 -38.61 23.53
C PRO A 25 40.21 -38.46 22.76
N ALA A 26 39.80 -37.21 22.57
CA ALA A 26 38.56 -36.81 21.93
C ALA A 26 38.49 -37.35 20.50
N SER A 27 37.53 -38.24 20.26
CA SER A 27 36.89 -38.36 18.95
C SER A 27 36.27 -37.00 18.59
N PRO A 28 36.20 -36.63 17.29
CA PRO A 28 35.54 -35.39 16.89
C PRO A 28 34.12 -35.39 17.45
N SER A 29 33.81 -34.39 18.28
CA SER A 29 32.48 -34.16 18.81
C SER A 29 31.49 -34.09 17.65
N PRO A 30 30.30 -34.70 17.73
CA PRO A 30 29.27 -34.49 16.71
C PRO A 30 29.00 -32.98 16.62
N ALA A 31 28.81 -32.47 15.40
CA ALA A 31 28.26 -31.13 15.22
C ALA A 31 27.00 -31.02 16.09
N ALA A 32 26.93 -29.99 16.92
CA ALA A 32 25.76 -29.77 17.76
C ALA A 32 24.56 -29.58 16.84
N GLU A 33 23.57 -30.46 16.94
CA GLU A 33 22.33 -30.37 16.18
C GLU A 33 21.43 -29.32 16.82
N THR A 34 20.88 -28.43 15.99
CA THR A 34 19.81 -27.51 16.37
C THR A 34 18.66 -28.29 17.00
N ARG A 35 18.15 -27.85 18.15
CA ARG A 35 17.03 -28.52 18.84
C ARG A 35 15.78 -27.64 18.87
N PRO A 36 14.57 -28.23 18.83
CA PRO A 36 13.36 -27.47 19.10
C PRO A 36 13.31 -26.97 20.55
N LEU A 37 12.58 -25.88 20.77
CA LEU A 37 12.26 -25.40 22.12
C LEU A 37 11.30 -26.35 22.83
N THR A 38 11.45 -26.43 24.15
CA THR A 38 10.48 -27.09 25.02
C THR A 38 9.34 -26.15 25.39
N GLN A 39 8.19 -26.69 25.84
CA GLN A 39 7.08 -25.86 26.32
C GLN A 39 7.50 -24.91 27.45
N GLU A 40 8.36 -25.38 28.37
CA GLU A 40 8.87 -24.54 29.47
C GLU A 40 9.78 -23.40 28.97
N GLU A 41 10.43 -23.56 27.82
CA GLU A 41 11.18 -22.48 27.17
C GLU A 41 10.25 -21.49 26.49
N ILE A 42 9.23 -21.98 25.79
CA ILE A 42 8.19 -21.15 25.16
C ILE A 42 7.47 -20.30 26.23
N ASP A 43 7.06 -20.90 27.34
CA ASP A 43 6.38 -20.19 28.43
C ASP A 43 7.27 -19.09 29.03
N ARG A 44 8.58 -19.35 29.19
CA ARG A 44 9.55 -18.35 29.67
C ARG A 44 9.78 -17.23 28.68
N VAL A 45 9.80 -17.53 27.38
CA VAL A 45 9.88 -16.51 26.32
C VAL A 45 8.65 -15.63 26.38
N ASN A 46 7.45 -16.22 26.47
CA ASN A 46 6.19 -15.48 26.53
C ASN A 46 6.07 -14.63 27.80
N GLU A 47 6.56 -15.10 28.94
CA GLU A 47 6.66 -14.28 30.15
C GLU A 47 7.63 -13.10 29.96
N ALA A 48 8.80 -13.36 29.37
CA ALA A 48 9.82 -12.34 29.14
C ALA A 48 9.42 -11.27 28.12
N PHE A 49 8.61 -11.65 27.12
CA PHE A 49 8.13 -10.79 26.04
C PHE A 49 6.69 -10.33 26.24
N SER A 50 6.14 -10.47 27.45
CA SER A 50 4.83 -9.93 27.79
C SER A 50 4.76 -8.45 27.38
N PRO A 51 3.77 -8.07 26.54
CA PRO A 51 3.72 -6.72 25.98
C PRO A 51 3.31 -5.67 27.02
N LEU A 52 2.81 -6.10 28.17
CA LEU A 52 2.30 -5.26 29.24
C LEU A 52 3.12 -5.43 30.51
N ALA A 53 3.33 -4.31 31.20
CA ALA A 53 3.88 -4.23 32.54
C ALA A 53 2.90 -3.51 33.47
N GLU A 54 2.73 -4.01 34.69
CA GLU A 54 1.96 -3.31 35.72
C GLU A 54 2.89 -2.57 36.68
N GLN A 55 2.62 -1.28 36.89
CA GLN A 55 3.30 -0.47 37.89
C GLN A 55 2.28 0.41 38.61
N ASP A 56 2.28 0.35 39.95
CA ASP A 56 1.40 1.13 40.82
C ASP A 56 -0.10 1.02 40.48
N GLY A 57 -0.53 -0.13 39.96
CA GLY A 57 -1.92 -0.39 39.56
C GLY A 57 -2.32 0.19 38.21
N VAL A 58 -1.35 0.69 37.44
CA VAL A 58 -1.53 1.16 36.06
C VAL A 58 -0.77 0.21 35.12
N THR A 59 -1.42 -0.14 34.01
CA THR A 59 -0.84 -0.97 32.96
C THR A 59 -0.15 -0.07 31.93
N TYR A 60 1.10 -0.40 31.61
CA TYR A 60 1.92 0.28 30.61
C TYR A 60 2.40 -0.73 29.58
N ALA A 61 2.84 -0.24 28.42
CA ALA A 61 3.63 -1.04 27.50
C ALA A 61 4.94 -1.47 28.19
N ALA A 62 5.31 -2.74 28.08
CA ALA A 62 6.62 -3.20 28.50
C ALA A 62 7.67 -2.69 27.49
N PRO A 63 8.87 -2.23 27.91
CA PRO A 63 9.88 -1.72 26.98
C PRO A 63 10.28 -2.71 25.87
N VAL A 64 10.16 -4.02 26.13
CA VAL A 64 10.43 -5.06 25.12
C VAL A 64 9.41 -5.07 23.97
N SER A 65 8.16 -4.64 24.22
CA SER A 65 7.10 -4.59 23.20
C SER A 65 7.45 -3.66 22.04
N CYS A 66 8.28 -2.65 22.29
CA CYS A 66 8.76 -1.70 21.30
C CYS A 66 9.58 -2.36 20.18
N PHE A 67 10.20 -3.52 20.44
CA PHE A 67 10.92 -4.28 19.40
C PHE A 67 9.98 -4.99 18.42
N PHE A 68 8.68 -5.04 18.71
CA PHE A 68 7.68 -5.76 17.94
C PHE A 68 6.66 -4.82 17.27
N THR A 69 6.94 -3.52 17.20
CA THR A 69 6.08 -2.54 16.52
C THR A 69 6.41 -2.41 15.03
N CYS A 70 7.60 -2.82 14.61
CA CYS A 70 8.04 -2.86 13.21
C CYS A 70 8.82 -4.15 12.91
N TYR A 71 9.07 -4.44 11.63
CA TYR A 71 9.86 -5.59 11.18
C TYR A 71 11.23 -5.14 10.64
N TYR A 72 12.27 -5.92 10.90
CA TYR A 72 13.65 -5.63 10.51
C TYR A 72 14.51 -6.91 10.44
N ASP A 73 15.39 -6.96 9.44
CA ASP A 73 16.36 -8.06 9.25
C ASP A 73 17.60 -7.95 10.14
N ASP A 74 17.96 -6.73 10.52
CA ASP A 74 18.99 -6.41 11.50
C ASP A 74 18.40 -5.37 12.45
N VAL A 75 18.55 -5.57 13.75
CA VAL A 75 18.06 -4.66 14.79
C VAL A 75 18.60 -3.24 14.66
N LYS A 76 19.70 -3.02 13.93
CA LYS A 76 20.20 -1.69 13.58
C LYS A 76 19.38 -0.96 12.52
N ASN A 77 18.55 -1.69 11.77
CA ASN A 77 17.63 -1.17 10.76
C ASN A 77 16.20 -1.05 11.30
N LEU A 78 16.01 -1.20 12.62
CA LEU A 78 14.74 -0.95 13.29
C LEU A 78 14.23 0.47 12.98
N ASP A 79 12.96 0.59 12.62
CA ASP A 79 12.30 1.90 12.54
C ASP A 79 12.22 2.51 13.94
N PHE A 80 12.99 3.58 14.15
CA PHE A 80 13.11 4.23 15.44
C PHE A 80 11.83 4.99 15.85
N ALA A 81 11.04 5.49 14.89
CA ALA A 81 9.79 6.17 15.18
C ALA A 81 8.75 5.15 15.68
N ASP A 82 8.60 4.01 15.00
CA ASP A 82 7.70 2.93 15.40
C ASP A 82 8.12 2.31 16.73
N PHE A 83 9.42 2.15 16.98
CA PHE A 83 9.94 1.68 18.27
C PHE A 83 9.52 2.60 19.42
N LEU A 84 9.58 3.93 19.21
CA LEU A 84 9.22 4.90 20.23
C LEU A 84 7.71 5.10 20.39
N TYR A 85 6.90 4.70 19.41
CA TYR A 85 5.49 5.06 19.31
C TYR A 85 4.66 4.68 20.55
N TYR A 86 4.92 3.51 21.13
CA TYR A 86 4.32 3.03 22.39
C TYR A 86 5.34 2.86 23.52
N PHE A 87 6.50 3.51 23.43
CA PHE A 87 7.50 3.41 24.48
C PHE A 87 6.92 3.87 25.83
N PRO A 88 7.19 3.15 26.94
CA PRO A 88 6.78 3.61 28.25
C PRO A 88 7.59 4.86 28.61
N GLY A 89 7.07 6.01 28.21
CA GLY A 89 7.76 7.30 28.32
C GLY A 89 8.08 7.68 29.76
N ASP A 90 8.98 8.65 29.91
CA ASP A 90 9.45 9.17 31.19
C ASP A 90 8.55 10.30 31.75
N GLY A 91 7.35 10.43 31.17
CA GLY A 91 6.33 11.40 31.56
C GLY A 91 5.61 11.98 30.34
N THR A 92 4.47 12.62 30.60
CA THR A 92 3.74 13.39 29.59
C THR A 92 3.89 14.88 29.92
N LEU A 93 4.18 15.71 28.91
CA LEU A 93 4.28 17.15 29.10
C LEU A 93 2.94 17.70 29.61
N SER A 94 3.04 18.56 30.60
CA SER A 94 1.91 19.21 31.25
C SER A 94 1.91 20.72 30.97
N ALA A 95 0.90 21.42 31.48
CA ALA A 95 0.85 22.88 31.42
C ALA A 95 2.01 23.56 32.20
N GLU A 96 2.74 22.83 33.05
CA GLU A 96 3.88 23.35 33.80
C GLU A 96 5.19 23.31 32.98
N ASP A 97 5.22 22.58 31.85
CA ASP A 97 6.38 22.38 30.99
C ASP A 97 6.39 23.37 29.79
N GLU A 98 5.99 24.63 30.01
CA GLU A 98 5.79 25.61 28.92
C GLU A 98 7.05 25.83 28.07
N ALA A 99 8.21 26.00 28.71
CA ALA A 99 9.47 26.25 28.00
C ALA A 99 9.87 25.08 27.08
N GLU A 100 9.65 23.84 27.54
CA GLU A 100 9.95 22.63 26.77
C GLU A 100 8.97 22.46 25.61
N SER A 101 7.68 22.70 25.87
CA SER A 101 6.66 22.67 24.82
C SER A 101 6.92 23.74 23.75
N ASP A 102 7.35 24.93 24.14
CA ASP A 102 7.68 26.00 23.19
C ASP A 102 8.94 25.69 22.38
N ALA A 103 9.94 25.05 22.98
CA ALA A 103 11.11 24.55 22.25
C ALA A 103 10.71 23.46 21.23
N LEU A 104 9.80 22.55 21.61
CA LEU A 104 9.31 21.49 20.72
C LEU A 104 8.56 22.06 19.51
N LYS A 105 7.69 23.05 19.72
CA LYS A 105 6.96 23.74 18.63
C LYS A 105 7.87 24.50 17.67
N ALA A 106 9.06 24.88 18.12
CA ALA A 106 10.03 25.58 17.29
C ALA A 106 10.80 24.64 16.34
N LEU A 107 10.67 23.31 16.50
CA LEU A 107 11.31 22.35 15.61
C LEU A 107 10.68 22.40 14.20
N PRO A 108 11.50 22.27 13.14
CA PRO A 108 11.00 22.15 11.78
C PRO A 108 10.17 20.86 11.65
N GLY A 109 9.04 20.94 10.95
CA GLY A 109 8.17 19.78 10.73
C GLY A 109 7.24 19.44 11.92
N TYR A 110 7.18 20.28 12.97
CA TYR A 110 6.20 20.08 14.04
C TYR A 110 4.77 20.12 13.47
N PRO A 111 4.00 19.03 13.59
CA PRO A 111 2.83 18.81 12.75
C PRO A 111 1.61 19.70 13.09
N TRP A 112 1.61 20.40 14.24
CA TRP A 112 0.42 21.15 14.67
C TRP A 112 0.72 22.48 15.38
N GLY A 113 0.06 23.56 14.99
CA GLY A 113 0.05 24.83 15.74
C GLY A 113 -0.76 24.80 17.05
N ASN A 114 -0.84 23.64 17.72
CA ASN A 114 -1.71 23.39 18.87
C ASN A 114 -1.06 23.84 20.19
N SER A 115 -1.91 24.22 21.16
CA SER A 115 -1.50 24.57 22.53
C SER A 115 -0.99 23.33 23.29
N PRO A 116 -0.06 23.51 24.26
CA PRO A 116 0.42 22.42 25.11
C PRO A 116 -0.75 21.65 25.75
N GLY A 117 -0.70 20.31 25.74
CA GLY A 117 -1.72 19.44 26.35
C GLY A 117 -2.97 19.17 25.50
N SER A 118 -3.02 19.66 24.25
CA SER A 118 -4.14 19.37 23.32
C SER A 118 -4.11 17.93 22.79
N VAL A 119 -2.90 17.35 22.73
CA VAL A 119 -2.64 15.93 22.46
C VAL A 119 -1.64 15.44 23.51
N PRO A 120 -1.71 14.16 23.94
CA PRO A 120 -0.67 13.59 24.78
C PRO A 120 0.69 13.78 24.11
N THR A 121 1.64 14.38 24.82
CA THR A 121 3.01 14.59 24.33
C THR A 121 3.94 13.88 25.28
N HIS A 122 4.44 12.72 24.88
CA HIS A 122 5.26 11.86 25.72
C HIS A 122 6.72 12.27 25.62
N ARG A 123 7.36 12.51 26.77
CA ARG A 123 8.80 12.73 26.89
C ARG A 123 9.47 11.37 27.03
N ILE A 124 10.46 11.09 26.19
CA ILE A 124 11.21 9.83 26.22
C ILE A 124 12.69 10.14 26.28
N LEU A 125 13.31 9.93 27.44
CA LEU A 125 14.71 10.24 27.69
C LEU A 125 15.63 9.30 26.92
N ARG A 126 16.73 9.84 26.39
CA ARG A 126 17.78 9.05 25.74
C ARG A 126 18.27 7.90 26.63
N ALA A 127 18.50 8.19 27.91
CA ALA A 127 18.99 7.20 28.85
C ALA A 127 18.04 5.99 29.02
N SER A 128 16.72 6.21 28.96
CA SER A 128 15.71 5.16 29.08
C SER A 128 15.66 4.28 27.82
N VAL A 129 15.79 4.91 26.65
CA VAL A 129 15.90 4.22 25.35
C VAL A 129 17.19 3.41 25.26
N ASP A 130 18.33 4.01 25.54
CA ASP A 130 19.63 3.34 25.48
C ASP A 130 19.69 2.16 26.46
N GLN A 131 19.17 2.31 27.69
CA GLN A 131 19.06 1.20 28.63
C GLN A 131 18.21 0.04 28.07
N THR A 132 17.12 0.36 27.37
CA THR A 132 16.23 -0.64 26.78
C THR A 132 16.92 -1.34 25.60
N LEU A 133 17.53 -0.57 24.69
CA LEU A 133 18.28 -1.09 23.55
C LEU A 133 19.46 -1.97 23.98
N GLU A 134 20.24 -1.53 24.98
CA GLU A 134 21.36 -2.32 25.51
C GLU A 134 20.86 -3.62 26.13
N ARG A 135 19.78 -3.55 26.91
CA ARG A 135 19.22 -4.72 27.61
C ARG A 135 18.73 -5.79 26.63
N TYR A 136 17.98 -5.40 25.60
CA TYR A 136 17.27 -6.35 24.75
C TYR A 136 17.97 -6.64 23.43
N ALA A 137 18.83 -5.75 22.94
CA ALA A 137 19.50 -5.89 21.63
C ALA A 137 21.03 -5.72 21.69
N GLY A 138 21.59 -5.20 22.79
CA GLY A 138 23.02 -4.96 22.94
C GLY A 138 23.53 -3.83 22.03
N ILE A 139 22.65 -2.89 21.67
CA ILE A 139 22.96 -1.69 20.87
C ILE A 139 22.53 -0.43 21.64
N THR A 140 22.80 0.75 21.07
CA THR A 140 22.32 2.04 21.60
C THR A 140 21.62 2.84 20.50
N SER A 141 20.98 3.96 20.87
CA SER A 141 20.43 4.91 19.90
C SER A 141 21.47 5.47 18.93
N ALA A 142 22.76 5.39 19.24
CA ALA A 142 23.84 5.79 18.33
C ALA A 142 24.08 4.80 17.18
N ASP A 143 23.52 3.58 17.26
CA ASP A 143 23.56 2.57 16.20
C ASP A 143 22.38 2.69 15.22
N LEU A 144 21.43 3.59 15.46
CA LEU A 144 20.16 3.70 14.74
C LEU A 144 20.04 5.03 13.98
N ASP A 145 19.19 5.05 12.95
CA ASP A 145 18.74 6.32 12.36
C ASP A 145 17.60 6.91 13.21
N THR A 146 17.92 7.99 13.93
CA THR A 146 16.95 8.69 14.79
C THR A 146 16.41 9.98 14.15
N SER A 147 16.72 10.25 12.88
CA SER A 147 16.48 11.55 12.25
C SER A 147 14.99 11.87 12.03
N GLY A 148 14.14 10.85 11.95
CA GLY A 148 12.70 10.98 11.78
C GLY A 148 11.90 11.37 13.03
N VAL A 149 12.54 11.43 14.21
CA VAL A 149 11.84 11.67 15.48
C VAL A 149 12.23 13.02 16.10
N PRO A 150 11.26 13.85 16.53
CA PRO A 150 11.55 15.11 17.21
C PRO A 150 12.42 14.88 18.46
N TYR A 151 13.53 15.61 18.55
CA TYR A 151 14.49 15.50 19.65
C TYR A 151 14.89 16.90 20.14
N LEU A 152 14.88 17.10 21.46
CA LEU A 152 15.37 18.33 22.09
C LEU A 152 16.64 18.03 22.89
N GLU A 153 17.77 18.56 22.40
CA GLU A 153 19.10 18.35 23.00
C GLU A 153 19.18 18.89 24.44
N GLU A 154 18.51 20.01 24.75
CA GLU A 154 18.46 20.60 26.10
C GLU A 154 17.86 19.65 27.14
N TYR A 155 16.92 18.80 26.71
CA TYR A 155 16.18 17.87 27.57
C TYR A 155 16.68 16.42 27.43
N ASP A 156 17.58 16.17 26.47
CA ASP A 156 18.06 14.85 26.07
C ASP A 156 16.93 13.83 25.88
N ALA A 157 15.89 14.26 25.16
CA ALA A 157 14.63 13.52 25.01
C ALA A 157 14.07 13.56 23.59
N TRP A 158 13.47 12.45 23.19
CA TRP A 158 12.56 12.35 22.05
C TRP A 158 11.11 12.53 22.47
N TYR A 159 10.27 12.83 21.49
CA TYR A 159 8.85 13.10 21.70
C TYR A 159 7.95 12.36 20.74
N THR A 160 6.90 11.74 21.27
CA THR A 160 5.80 11.14 20.52
C THR A 160 4.46 11.74 20.96
N PHE A 161 3.46 11.65 20.07
CA PHE A 161 2.16 12.32 20.26
C PHE A 161 0.98 11.34 20.35
N THR A 162 1.29 10.08 20.65
CA THR A 162 0.36 8.95 20.61
C THR A 162 -0.76 9.10 21.63
N SER A 163 -2.00 8.97 21.18
CA SER A 163 -3.21 9.11 22.01
C SER A 163 -3.96 7.80 22.25
N ASP A 164 -3.63 6.76 21.51
CA ASP A 164 -4.16 5.42 21.64
C ASP A 164 -3.17 4.49 22.37
N PHE A 165 -3.46 3.20 22.40
CA PHE A 165 -2.65 2.20 23.07
C PHE A 165 -2.66 0.89 22.29
N GLY A 166 -1.51 0.51 21.74
CA GLY A 166 -1.35 -0.67 20.88
C GLY A 166 0.07 -1.25 20.90
N PRO A 167 0.63 -1.60 22.07
CA PRO A 167 2.00 -2.11 22.16
C PRO A 167 2.21 -3.33 21.25
N GLY A 168 3.40 -3.42 20.65
CA GLY A 168 3.81 -4.54 19.82
C GLY A 168 3.77 -5.87 20.59
N CYS A 169 3.48 -6.96 19.89
CA CYS A 169 3.29 -8.27 20.52
C CYS A 169 3.99 -9.37 19.74
N PHE A 170 4.66 -10.27 20.46
CA PHE A 170 5.20 -11.51 19.92
C PHE A 170 4.83 -12.65 20.86
N VAL A 171 3.95 -13.54 20.40
CA VAL A 171 3.56 -14.74 21.16
C VAL A 171 4.27 -15.94 20.56
N CYS A 172 5.31 -16.40 21.25
CA CYS A 172 6.06 -17.57 20.87
C CYS A 172 5.16 -18.81 20.91
N ALA A 173 5.05 -19.49 19.78
CA ALA A 173 4.40 -20.80 19.66
C ALA A 173 5.43 -21.91 19.44
N GLY A 174 6.62 -21.57 18.95
CA GLY A 174 7.71 -22.51 18.74
C GLY A 174 9.04 -21.82 18.48
N GLY A 175 10.06 -22.64 18.28
CA GLY A 175 11.39 -22.16 17.96
C GLY A 175 12.43 -23.26 17.93
N GLN A 176 13.64 -22.91 17.52
CA GLN A 176 14.81 -23.75 17.55
C GLN A 176 16.01 -23.00 18.12
N VAL A 177 16.88 -23.72 18.81
CA VAL A 177 18.11 -23.16 19.40
C VAL A 177 19.32 -23.99 18.98
N ASP A 178 20.37 -23.28 18.57
CA ASP A 178 21.72 -23.80 18.42
C ASP A 178 22.57 -23.24 19.57
N GLU A 179 22.72 -24.04 20.62
CA GLU A 179 23.48 -23.68 21.81
C GLU A 179 24.97 -23.49 21.53
N ALA A 180 25.51 -24.16 20.48
CA ALA A 180 26.92 -24.06 20.13
C ALA A 180 27.21 -22.78 19.34
N ALA A 181 26.31 -22.40 18.44
CA ALA A 181 26.37 -21.13 17.74
C ALA A 181 25.91 -19.95 18.62
N GLY A 182 25.20 -20.22 19.71
CA GLY A 182 24.60 -19.18 20.54
C GLY A 182 23.49 -18.43 19.81
N THR A 183 22.69 -19.14 19.01
CA THR A 183 21.61 -18.56 18.21
C THR A 183 20.28 -19.26 18.51
N ALA A 184 19.19 -18.53 18.40
CA ALA A 184 17.84 -19.09 18.44
C ALA A 184 16.96 -18.40 17.40
N LEU A 185 16.03 -19.16 16.81
CA LEU A 185 14.97 -18.65 15.96
C LEU A 185 13.65 -19.02 16.62
N LEU A 186 12.86 -18.02 16.98
CA LEU A 186 11.53 -18.16 17.59
C LEU A 186 10.48 -17.83 16.54
N TRP A 187 9.28 -18.41 16.64
CA TRP A 187 8.18 -18.06 15.75
C TRP A 187 6.82 -18.11 16.45
N THR A 188 5.88 -17.33 15.91
CA THR A 188 4.45 -17.38 16.25
C THR A 188 3.78 -18.59 15.61
N ASP A 189 2.53 -18.86 15.98
CA ASP A 189 1.67 -19.72 15.16
C ASP A 189 1.53 -19.11 13.76
N GLU A 190 1.29 -19.97 12.77
CA GLU A 190 0.95 -19.54 11.42
C GLU A 190 -0.45 -18.89 11.41
N GLY A 191 -0.56 -17.75 10.74
CA GLY A 191 -1.82 -17.10 10.45
C GLY A 191 -2.66 -17.89 9.45
N GLU A 192 -3.90 -17.45 9.23
CA GLU A 192 -4.79 -18.03 8.21
C GLU A 192 -4.20 -17.93 6.79
N ASP A 193 -3.33 -16.95 6.57
CA ASP A 193 -2.61 -16.69 5.32
C ASP A 193 -1.30 -17.50 5.19
N GLY A 194 -1.00 -18.37 6.16
CA GLY A 194 0.21 -19.19 6.21
C GLY A 194 1.50 -18.41 6.53
N SER A 195 1.41 -17.12 6.83
CA SER A 195 2.54 -16.32 7.30
C SER A 195 2.74 -16.51 8.80
N ARG A 196 3.94 -16.20 9.29
CA ARG A 196 4.25 -16.14 10.71
C ARG A 196 5.27 -15.04 10.98
N ILE A 197 5.40 -14.68 12.24
CA ILE A 197 6.45 -13.77 12.69
C ILE A 197 7.62 -14.59 13.21
N GLU A 198 8.83 -14.23 12.82
CA GLU A 198 10.08 -14.87 13.23
C GLU A 198 10.97 -13.88 14.00
N LEU A 199 11.53 -14.33 15.12
CA LEU A 199 12.42 -13.53 15.96
C LEU A 199 13.75 -14.26 16.12
N ALA A 200 14.83 -13.68 15.58
CA ALA A 200 16.17 -14.23 15.75
C ALA A 200 16.84 -13.64 16.98
N LEU A 201 17.40 -14.50 17.81
CA LEU A 201 18.18 -14.13 18.98
C LEU A 201 19.64 -14.56 18.81
N GLY A 202 20.56 -13.73 19.32
CA GLY A 202 21.98 -14.03 19.38
C GLY A 202 22.51 -13.84 20.79
N LYS A 203 23.32 -14.79 21.26
CA LYS A 203 23.90 -14.78 22.60
C LYS A 203 25.11 -13.86 22.67
N ASP A 204 25.19 -13.02 23.69
CA ASP A 204 26.37 -12.26 24.07
C ASP A 204 26.68 -12.52 25.55
N GLY A 205 27.78 -13.24 25.80
CA GLY A 205 28.08 -13.78 27.12
C GLY A 205 26.96 -14.70 27.61
N GLU A 206 26.29 -14.31 28.71
CA GLU A 206 25.14 -15.03 29.27
C GLU A 206 23.79 -14.48 28.82
N ASN A 207 23.78 -13.35 28.11
CA ASN A 207 22.56 -12.65 27.70
C ASN A 207 22.14 -13.08 26.29
N TRP A 208 20.84 -13.07 26.04
CA TRP A 208 20.28 -13.21 24.71
C TRP A 208 19.79 -11.86 24.23
N HIS A 209 20.12 -11.51 22.99
CA HIS A 209 19.75 -10.25 22.37
C HIS A 209 18.94 -10.48 21.09
N ILE A 210 17.92 -9.65 20.88
CA ILE A 210 17.14 -9.56 19.65
C ILE A 210 18.06 -9.09 18.53
N ARG A 211 18.06 -9.83 17.42
CA ARG A 211 18.86 -9.55 16.23
C ARG A 211 18.01 -9.19 15.02
N SER A 212 16.84 -9.82 14.89
CA SER A 212 15.89 -9.54 13.82
C SER A 212 14.46 -9.86 14.29
N HIS A 213 13.48 -9.19 13.69
CA HIS A 213 12.05 -9.43 13.86
C HIS A 213 11.40 -9.36 12.48
N ARG A 214 11.06 -10.51 11.88
CA ARG A 214 10.61 -10.61 10.48
C ARG A 214 9.18 -11.10 10.42
N ASN A 215 8.42 -10.64 9.43
CA ASN A 215 7.19 -11.26 8.99
C ASN A 215 7.46 -12.06 7.71
N THR A 216 7.09 -13.34 7.69
CA THR A 216 7.28 -14.19 6.50
C THR A 216 6.24 -13.95 5.41
N ALA A 217 5.29 -13.04 5.60
CA ALA A 217 4.22 -12.77 4.64
C ALA A 217 4.76 -12.35 3.26
N SER A 218 5.83 -11.54 3.19
CA SER A 218 6.47 -11.21 1.90
C SER A 218 7.08 -12.43 1.23
N ASP A 219 7.79 -13.28 1.98
CA ASP A 219 8.38 -14.52 1.46
C ASP A 219 7.28 -15.46 0.93
N LYS A 220 6.16 -15.57 1.67
CA LYS A 220 4.99 -16.35 1.28
C LYS A 220 4.30 -15.81 0.04
N LEU A 221 4.19 -14.48 -0.08
CA LEU A 221 3.65 -13.84 -1.27
C LEU A 221 4.56 -14.12 -2.47
N LEU A 222 5.88 -13.96 -2.35
CA LEU A 222 6.82 -14.27 -3.44
C LEU A 222 6.77 -15.76 -3.84
N GLU A 223 6.65 -16.68 -2.88
CA GLU A 223 6.44 -18.11 -3.14
C GLU A 223 5.13 -18.35 -3.93
N LEU A 224 4.04 -17.69 -3.54
CA LEU A 224 2.75 -17.75 -4.23
C LEU A 224 2.87 -17.22 -5.67
N LEU A 225 3.50 -16.07 -5.86
CA LEU A 225 3.67 -15.45 -7.18
C LEU A 225 4.56 -16.31 -8.09
N ALA A 226 5.66 -16.86 -7.57
CA ALA A 226 6.57 -17.73 -8.32
C ALA A 226 5.92 -19.08 -8.70
N GLY A 227 4.94 -19.54 -7.92
CA GLY A 227 4.17 -20.77 -8.16
C GLY A 227 2.83 -20.55 -8.88
N LEU A 228 2.50 -19.33 -9.29
CA LEU A 228 1.23 -19.02 -9.92
C LEU A 228 1.13 -19.68 -11.30
N GLU A 229 0.04 -20.38 -11.62
CA GLU A 229 -0.24 -21.00 -12.92
C GLU A 229 -1.55 -20.44 -13.48
N GLY A 230 -1.77 -20.51 -14.79
CA GLY A 230 -2.98 -19.96 -15.40
C GLY A 230 -4.26 -20.60 -14.85
N GLU A 231 -4.22 -21.87 -14.43
CA GLU A 231 -5.36 -22.55 -13.80
C GLU A 231 -5.72 -21.99 -12.41
N HIS A 232 -4.82 -21.25 -11.76
CA HIS A 232 -5.09 -20.58 -10.49
C HIS A 232 -5.87 -19.27 -10.69
N ILE A 233 -5.83 -18.67 -11.89
CA ILE A 233 -6.46 -17.38 -12.19
C ILE A 233 -7.89 -17.62 -12.67
N GLY A 234 -8.87 -17.24 -11.86
CA GLY A 234 -10.29 -17.42 -12.18
C GLY A 234 -10.86 -16.29 -13.03
N SER A 235 -10.47 -15.05 -12.74
CA SER A 235 -10.83 -13.88 -13.54
C SER A 235 -9.81 -12.77 -13.38
N VAL A 236 -9.67 -11.96 -14.42
CA VAL A 236 -8.88 -10.73 -14.40
C VAL A 236 -9.85 -9.57 -14.55
N SER A 237 -9.71 -8.58 -13.67
CA SER A 237 -10.43 -7.32 -13.72
C SER A 237 -9.40 -6.21 -13.89
N TRP A 238 -9.61 -5.36 -14.88
CA TRP A 238 -8.86 -4.11 -15.03
C TRP A 238 -9.80 -3.00 -15.48
N TYR A 239 -9.41 -1.75 -15.29
CA TYR A 239 -10.28 -0.61 -15.56
C TYR A 239 -10.49 -0.35 -17.07
N GLY A 240 -9.53 -0.78 -17.88
CA GLY A 240 -9.53 -0.53 -19.32
C GLY A 240 -10.55 -1.37 -20.09
N PRO A 241 -11.01 -0.87 -21.26
CA PRO A 241 -12.01 -1.56 -22.09
C PRO A 241 -11.44 -2.69 -22.95
N ASN A 242 -10.13 -2.97 -22.85
CA ASN A 242 -9.49 -4.06 -23.57
C ASN A 242 -9.84 -5.42 -22.95
N ASP A 243 -9.80 -6.48 -23.76
CA ASP A 243 -9.91 -7.84 -23.23
C ASP A 243 -8.64 -8.18 -22.44
N PRO A 244 -8.77 -8.76 -21.22
CA PRO A 244 -7.61 -9.15 -20.44
C PRO A 244 -6.79 -10.23 -21.15
N LEU A 245 -5.49 -10.32 -20.82
CA LEU A 245 -4.66 -11.43 -21.27
C LEU A 245 -5.24 -12.77 -20.84
N GLU A 246 -4.92 -13.81 -21.62
CA GLU A 246 -5.18 -15.19 -21.23
C GLU A 246 -4.47 -15.49 -19.91
N ALA A 247 -5.14 -16.25 -19.04
CA ALA A 247 -4.69 -16.54 -17.68
C ALA A 247 -3.25 -17.06 -17.61
N GLU A 248 -2.86 -17.98 -18.49
CA GLU A 248 -1.49 -18.52 -18.50
C GLU A 248 -0.44 -17.46 -18.85
N GLN A 249 -0.75 -16.52 -19.75
CA GLN A 249 0.17 -15.45 -20.13
C GLN A 249 0.37 -14.46 -18.98
N LEU A 250 -0.72 -14.14 -18.26
CA LEU A 250 -0.62 -13.29 -17.07
C LEU A 250 0.19 -13.98 -15.96
N ALA A 251 -0.05 -15.28 -15.72
CA ALA A 251 0.72 -16.06 -14.76
C ALA A 251 2.21 -16.11 -15.11
N ASP A 252 2.57 -16.29 -16.38
CA ASP A 252 3.95 -16.22 -16.88
C ASP A 252 4.63 -14.89 -16.53
N LEU A 253 3.95 -13.76 -16.77
CA LEU A 253 4.48 -12.43 -16.48
C LEU A 253 4.66 -12.21 -14.96
N ILE A 254 3.68 -12.60 -14.15
CA ILE A 254 3.77 -12.48 -12.69
C ILE A 254 4.92 -13.33 -12.14
N ARG A 255 5.06 -14.58 -12.61
CA ARG A 255 6.18 -15.46 -12.23
C ARG A 255 7.54 -14.86 -12.62
N ALA A 256 7.64 -14.27 -13.81
CA ALA A 256 8.86 -13.63 -14.27
C ALA A 256 9.23 -12.40 -13.41
N ALA A 257 8.25 -11.56 -13.09
CA ALA A 257 8.43 -10.41 -12.22
C ALA A 257 8.83 -10.82 -10.79
N ALA A 258 8.25 -11.90 -10.26
CA ALA A 258 8.56 -12.42 -8.91
C ALA A 258 10.03 -12.84 -8.73
N ALA A 259 10.79 -13.03 -9.82
CA ALA A 259 12.22 -13.30 -9.77
C ALA A 259 13.08 -12.03 -9.51
N HIS A 260 12.48 -10.84 -9.54
CA HIS A 260 13.16 -9.55 -9.44
C HIS A 260 12.54 -8.64 -8.35
N PRO A 261 12.46 -9.08 -7.08
CA PRO A 261 11.99 -8.23 -6.00
C PRO A 261 12.97 -7.08 -5.75
N VAL A 262 12.43 -5.89 -5.44
CA VAL A 262 13.20 -4.68 -5.14
C VAL A 262 12.76 -4.07 -3.81
N ASP A 263 13.70 -3.41 -3.13
CA ASP A 263 13.38 -2.58 -1.96
C ASP A 263 12.87 -1.23 -2.46
N HIS A 264 11.59 -0.97 -2.22
CA HIS A 264 10.89 0.21 -2.69
C HIS A 264 9.80 0.57 -1.66
N PRO A 265 9.60 1.87 -1.33
CA PRO A 265 8.50 2.29 -0.48
C PRO A 265 7.15 1.99 -1.15
N ASP A 266 6.10 1.75 -0.36
CA ASP A 266 4.75 1.58 -0.89
C ASP A 266 4.35 2.70 -1.86
N LEU A 267 3.66 2.33 -2.93
CA LEU A 267 3.04 3.29 -3.83
C LEU A 267 1.99 4.11 -3.07
N THR A 268 1.93 5.40 -3.40
CA THR A 268 1.13 6.37 -2.68
C THR A 268 -0.19 6.63 -3.37
N LEU A 269 -1.13 7.20 -2.62
CA LEU A 269 -2.33 7.81 -3.16
C LEU A 269 -2.16 9.33 -3.12
N ASN A 270 -1.97 9.95 -4.29
CA ASN A 270 -1.94 11.40 -4.60
C ASN A 270 -0.62 12.17 -4.38
N GLY A 271 -0.06 12.67 -5.49
CA GLY A 271 0.85 13.80 -5.61
C GLY A 271 2.24 13.54 -6.21
N SER A 272 2.66 12.31 -6.52
CA SER A 272 4.03 12.00 -6.97
C SER A 272 4.12 10.91 -8.05
N ASP A 273 5.33 10.69 -8.58
CA ASP A 273 5.59 9.64 -9.59
C ASP A 273 5.30 8.21 -9.06
N THR A 274 5.22 8.06 -7.74
CA THR A 274 4.84 6.85 -6.99
C THR A 274 3.33 6.69 -6.81
N ASP A 275 2.52 7.56 -7.40
CA ASP A 275 1.06 7.45 -7.31
C ASP A 275 0.56 6.22 -8.05
N ILE A 276 -0.38 5.50 -7.44
CA ILE A 276 -1.09 4.41 -8.11
C ILE A 276 -1.97 5.02 -9.22
N ILE A 277 -1.72 4.64 -10.47
CA ILE A 277 -2.44 5.16 -11.64
C ILE A 277 -3.20 4.04 -12.34
N TRP A 278 -2.53 2.92 -12.59
CA TRP A 278 -3.12 1.78 -13.28
C TRP A 278 -3.12 0.58 -12.36
N THR A 279 -4.24 -0.14 -12.35
CA THR A 279 -4.45 -1.31 -11.50
C THR A 279 -4.95 -2.49 -12.30
N LEU A 280 -4.57 -3.67 -11.85
CA LEU A 280 -5.05 -4.95 -12.35
C LEU A 280 -5.34 -5.84 -11.14
N ASP A 281 -6.57 -6.35 -11.06
CA ASP A 281 -6.97 -7.31 -10.05
C ASP A 281 -7.04 -8.70 -10.67
N CYS A 282 -6.26 -9.62 -10.13
CA CYS A 282 -6.20 -11.02 -10.54
C CYS A 282 -6.85 -11.88 -9.46
N CYS A 283 -8.13 -12.23 -9.65
CA CYS A 283 -8.83 -13.11 -8.73
C CYS A 283 -8.31 -14.54 -8.85
N LEU A 284 -7.79 -15.05 -7.75
CA LEU A 284 -7.43 -16.45 -7.64
C LEU A 284 -8.72 -17.25 -7.44
N ALA A 285 -8.85 -18.37 -8.13
CA ALA A 285 -10.07 -19.16 -8.09
C ALA A 285 -10.26 -19.83 -6.70
N PRO A 286 -11.45 -19.77 -6.09
CA PRO A 286 -11.93 -20.82 -5.22
C PRO A 286 -12.62 -21.92 -6.04
N LYS A 287 -12.30 -23.18 -5.71
CA LYS A 287 -13.03 -24.39 -6.10
C LYS A 287 -14.54 -24.18 -5.82
N ASP A 288 -15.38 -24.10 -6.86
CA ASP A 288 -16.85 -24.27 -6.83
C ASP A 288 -17.79 -23.02 -6.72
N GLN A 289 -17.34 -21.76 -6.76
CA GLN A 289 -18.29 -20.60 -6.70
C GLN A 289 -18.02 -19.51 -7.75
N GLY A 290 -19.07 -19.14 -8.49
CA GLY A 290 -19.02 -18.16 -9.58
C GLY A 290 -19.21 -16.70 -9.14
N ALA A 291 -18.38 -16.19 -8.22
CA ALA A 291 -18.36 -14.76 -7.89
C ALA A 291 -16.95 -14.25 -7.57
N TYR A 292 -16.67 -13.02 -8.01
CA TYR A 292 -15.50 -12.21 -7.66
C TYR A 292 -15.43 -12.00 -6.13
N SER A 293 -14.26 -12.21 -5.54
CA SER A 293 -13.98 -12.01 -4.12
C SER A 293 -12.68 -11.21 -3.99
N GLU A 294 -12.76 -9.97 -3.49
CA GLU A 294 -11.56 -9.16 -3.21
C GLU A 294 -10.64 -9.85 -2.20
N ASP A 295 -11.21 -10.68 -1.31
CA ASP A 295 -10.44 -11.42 -0.31
C ASP A 295 -9.48 -12.44 -0.93
N ASP A 296 -9.73 -12.89 -2.17
CA ASP A 296 -8.96 -13.90 -2.91
C ASP A 296 -8.23 -13.30 -4.13
N ALA A 297 -8.13 -11.97 -4.22
CA ALA A 297 -7.48 -11.29 -5.34
C ALA A 297 -6.02 -10.93 -5.06
N LEU A 298 -5.18 -11.07 -6.09
CA LEU A 298 -3.91 -10.37 -6.18
C LEU A 298 -4.17 -9.00 -6.82
N HIS A 299 -3.84 -7.94 -6.10
CA HIS A 299 -3.90 -6.56 -6.57
C HIS A 299 -2.53 -6.17 -7.10
N LEU A 300 -2.48 -5.74 -8.37
CA LEU A 300 -1.27 -5.24 -9.01
C LEU A 300 -1.47 -3.75 -9.30
N GLN A 301 -0.48 -2.94 -8.92
CA GLN A 301 -0.55 -1.49 -9.00
C GLN A 301 0.74 -0.92 -9.57
N VAL A 302 0.59 0.07 -10.46
CA VAL A 302 1.73 0.76 -11.09
C VAL A 302 1.48 2.27 -11.16
N GLY A 303 2.56 3.03 -11.05
CA GLY A 303 2.57 4.49 -11.16
C GLY A 303 3.33 5.02 -12.39
N LEU A 304 3.80 6.26 -12.31
CA LEU A 304 4.64 6.86 -13.37
C LEU A 304 6.07 6.35 -13.33
N GLU A 305 6.55 5.91 -12.16
CA GLU A 305 7.84 5.23 -12.04
C GLU A 305 7.85 3.96 -12.89
N GLU A 306 8.72 3.95 -13.90
CA GLU A 306 8.75 2.88 -14.89
C GLU A 306 9.23 1.56 -14.26
N ASN A 307 8.62 0.47 -14.70
CA ASN A 307 9.01 -0.92 -14.39
C ASN A 307 8.75 -1.38 -12.95
N VAL A 308 8.32 -0.50 -12.04
CA VAL A 308 7.95 -0.87 -10.68
C VAL A 308 6.49 -1.33 -10.63
N VAL A 309 6.26 -2.52 -10.08
CA VAL A 309 4.94 -3.10 -9.84
C VAL A 309 4.79 -3.44 -8.36
N GLU A 310 3.84 -2.79 -7.67
CA GLU A 310 3.42 -3.20 -6.33
C GLU A 310 2.38 -4.32 -6.46
N ILE A 311 2.60 -5.43 -5.73
CA ILE A 311 1.65 -6.54 -5.66
C ILE A 311 1.31 -6.85 -4.21
N PHE A 312 0.03 -7.05 -3.92
CA PHE A 312 -0.45 -7.53 -2.62
C PHE A 312 -1.69 -8.40 -2.73
N GLY A 313 -1.90 -9.23 -1.71
CA GLY A 313 -3.04 -10.13 -1.65
C GLY A 313 -4.21 -9.57 -0.84
N GLY A 314 -5.41 -10.02 -1.17
CA GLY A 314 -6.61 -9.86 -0.35
C GLY A 314 -6.55 -10.62 0.98
N SER A 315 -7.62 -10.55 1.76
CA SER A 315 -7.68 -11.04 3.16
C SER A 315 -7.29 -12.51 3.39
N ASN A 316 -7.46 -13.37 2.37
CA ASN A 316 -7.16 -14.82 2.41
C ASN A 316 -5.78 -15.17 1.83
N LEU A 317 -5.04 -14.19 1.31
CA LEU A 317 -3.70 -14.34 0.76
C LEU A 317 -2.66 -13.79 1.75
N PRO A 318 -1.36 -14.11 1.57
CA PRO A 318 -0.29 -13.58 2.43
C PRO A 318 -0.39 -12.06 2.58
N ARG A 319 -0.57 -11.59 3.82
CA ARG A 319 -0.82 -10.17 4.13
C ARG A 319 0.45 -9.35 4.13
N SER A 320 1.01 -9.19 2.94
CA SER A 320 2.14 -8.31 2.67
C SER A 320 1.96 -7.61 1.33
N LYS A 321 2.84 -6.63 1.11
CA LYS A 321 3.07 -5.98 -0.16
C LYS A 321 4.49 -6.29 -0.61
N VAL A 322 4.66 -6.52 -1.90
CA VAL A 322 5.98 -6.70 -2.51
C VAL A 322 6.09 -5.78 -3.72
N HIS A 323 7.31 -5.30 -3.96
CA HIS A 323 7.64 -4.49 -5.13
C HIS A 323 8.54 -5.31 -6.06
N LEU A 324 8.18 -5.32 -7.34
CA LEU A 324 8.86 -6.09 -8.38
C LEU A 324 9.32 -5.13 -9.48
N GLU A 325 10.52 -5.35 -10.01
CA GLU A 325 11.03 -4.63 -11.18
C GLU A 325 10.87 -5.50 -12.44
N ASP A 326 9.86 -5.21 -13.26
CA ASP A 326 9.62 -5.92 -14.53
C ASP A 326 8.93 -5.01 -15.57
N GLU A 327 9.64 -4.74 -16.67
CA GLU A 327 9.14 -3.89 -17.76
C GLU A 327 7.88 -4.48 -18.43
N SER A 328 7.82 -5.80 -18.61
CA SER A 328 6.73 -6.42 -19.38
C SER A 328 5.41 -6.39 -18.60
N LEU A 329 5.46 -6.70 -17.30
CA LEU A 329 4.32 -6.61 -16.42
C LEU A 329 3.87 -5.15 -16.21
N TYR A 330 4.83 -4.23 -16.04
CA TYR A 330 4.52 -2.80 -15.96
C TYR A 330 3.80 -2.29 -17.20
N GLN A 331 4.33 -2.59 -18.40
CA GLN A 331 3.74 -2.13 -19.66
C GLN A 331 2.36 -2.75 -19.91
N LEU A 332 2.14 -4.00 -19.52
CA LEU A 332 0.81 -4.62 -19.58
C LEU A 332 -0.22 -3.80 -18.80
N ILE A 333 0.09 -3.46 -17.54
CA ILE A 333 -0.86 -2.76 -16.67
C ILE A 333 -1.04 -1.32 -17.15
N ARG A 334 0.05 -0.62 -17.51
CA ARG A 334 0.02 0.76 -18.02
C ARG A 334 -0.80 0.92 -19.30
N THR A 335 -0.74 -0.06 -20.19
CA THR A 335 -1.46 -0.02 -21.49
C THR A 335 -2.86 -0.63 -21.42
N SER A 336 -3.32 -1.09 -20.25
CA SER A 336 -4.65 -1.69 -20.07
C SER A 336 -5.78 -0.75 -20.54
N CYS A 337 -5.61 0.56 -20.34
CA CYS A 337 -6.55 1.60 -20.74
C CYS A 337 -6.37 2.14 -22.17
N ASP A 338 -5.43 1.61 -22.95
CA ASP A 338 -5.16 2.11 -24.30
C ASP A 338 -6.22 1.60 -25.28
N THR A 339 -7.08 2.50 -25.74
CA THR A 339 -8.02 2.22 -26.82
C THR A 339 -7.54 2.79 -28.15
N PRO A 340 -7.65 2.02 -29.25
CA PRO A 340 -7.55 2.60 -30.58
C PRO A 340 -8.67 3.61 -30.80
N ASP A 341 -8.35 4.74 -31.42
CA ASP A 341 -9.36 5.71 -31.83
C ASP A 341 -10.30 5.08 -32.88
N ASP A 342 -11.61 5.28 -32.71
CA ASP A 342 -12.67 4.74 -33.58
C ASP A 342 -13.43 5.88 -34.26
N ILE A 343 -12.86 6.38 -35.35
CA ILE A 343 -13.32 7.60 -36.02
C ILE A 343 -13.65 7.31 -37.48
N ASP A 344 -14.93 7.37 -37.84
CA ASP A 344 -15.38 7.52 -39.21
C ASP A 344 -14.98 8.92 -39.72
N GLN A 345 -13.86 8.95 -40.44
CA GLN A 345 -13.27 10.18 -40.95
C GLN A 345 -14.17 10.93 -41.94
N GLU A 346 -15.00 10.22 -42.72
CA GLU A 346 -15.90 10.85 -43.69
C GLU A 346 -17.07 11.51 -42.97
N ALA A 347 -17.70 10.78 -42.05
CA ALA A 347 -18.82 11.31 -41.26
C ALA A 347 -18.37 12.46 -40.34
N TYR A 348 -17.20 12.33 -39.69
CA TYR A 348 -16.61 13.40 -38.89
C TYR A 348 -16.32 14.64 -39.74
N ALA A 349 -15.73 14.49 -40.93
CA ALA A 349 -15.46 15.64 -41.80
C ALA A 349 -16.72 16.44 -42.16
N ALA A 350 -17.88 15.78 -42.29
CA ALA A 350 -19.16 16.44 -42.53
C ALA A 350 -19.73 17.16 -41.28
N CYS A 351 -19.33 16.74 -40.08
CA CYS A 351 -19.85 17.25 -38.81
C CYS A 351 -18.84 18.07 -37.98
N ARG A 352 -17.60 18.19 -38.47
CA ARG A 352 -16.43 18.72 -37.76
C ARG A 352 -16.69 20.02 -37.04
N GLU A 353 -17.24 21.02 -37.72
CA GLU A 353 -17.44 22.35 -37.13
C GLU A 353 -18.28 22.30 -35.85
N LEU A 354 -19.32 21.46 -35.82
CA LEU A 354 -20.18 21.31 -34.64
C LEU A 354 -19.52 20.44 -33.56
N THR A 355 -18.83 19.37 -33.94
CA THR A 355 -18.09 18.51 -33.00
C THR A 355 -16.99 19.29 -32.29
N ASP A 356 -16.17 20.01 -33.06
CA ASP A 356 -15.05 20.78 -32.53
C ASP A 356 -15.56 21.91 -31.64
N ALA A 357 -16.64 22.60 -32.03
CA ALA A 357 -17.26 23.62 -31.19
C ALA A 357 -17.77 23.08 -29.84
N TYR A 358 -18.29 21.85 -29.81
CA TYR A 358 -18.70 21.19 -28.56
C TYR A 358 -17.51 20.93 -27.65
N TYR A 359 -16.44 20.31 -28.16
CA TYR A 359 -15.28 19.99 -27.33
C TYR A 359 -14.43 21.21 -26.97
N ASP A 360 -14.40 22.25 -27.80
CA ASP A 360 -13.81 23.54 -27.43
C ASP A 360 -14.57 24.18 -26.26
N ALA A 361 -15.90 24.09 -26.28
CA ALA A 361 -16.73 24.57 -25.18
C ALA A 361 -16.56 23.71 -23.91
N ARG A 362 -16.45 22.37 -24.04
CA ARG A 362 -16.10 21.50 -22.90
C ARG A 362 -14.71 21.80 -22.36
N LEU A 363 -13.70 21.98 -23.22
CA LEU A 363 -12.36 22.37 -22.82
C LEU A 363 -12.37 23.72 -22.10
N ALA A 364 -13.16 24.70 -22.54
CA ALA A 364 -13.29 25.97 -21.83
C ALA A 364 -13.85 25.80 -20.40
N GLN A 365 -14.74 24.83 -20.19
CA GLN A 365 -15.32 24.50 -18.89
C GLN A 365 -14.35 23.75 -17.98
N VAL A 366 -13.65 22.75 -18.51
CA VAL A 366 -12.72 21.91 -17.71
C VAL A 366 -11.30 22.48 -17.63
N GLY A 367 -10.89 23.32 -18.58
CA GLY A 367 -9.55 23.89 -18.67
C GLY A 367 -9.31 25.09 -17.74
N GLY A 368 -10.36 25.63 -17.12
CA GLY A 368 -10.25 26.65 -16.07
C GLY A 368 -9.65 26.09 -14.77
N GLU A 369 -10.48 25.88 -13.75
CA GLU A 369 -10.03 25.32 -12.46
C GLU A 369 -9.52 23.87 -12.57
N GLY A 370 -9.87 23.14 -13.64
CA GLY A 370 -9.52 21.74 -13.86
C GLY A 370 -8.20 21.48 -14.59
N GLY A 371 -7.49 22.49 -15.10
CA GLY A 371 -6.10 22.34 -15.56
C GLY A 371 -5.87 21.63 -16.90
N PHE A 372 -6.93 21.32 -17.66
CA PHE A 372 -6.84 20.79 -19.02
C PHE A 372 -6.49 21.87 -20.05
N VAL A 373 -5.65 21.55 -21.04
CA VAL A 373 -5.11 22.52 -22.00
C VAL A 373 -5.47 22.24 -23.46
N SER A 374 -5.82 20.99 -23.78
CA SER A 374 -6.22 20.58 -25.13
C SER A 374 -7.09 19.33 -25.09
N TRP A 375 -7.76 19.05 -26.21
CA TRP A 375 -8.50 17.82 -26.44
C TRP A 375 -8.15 17.22 -27.81
N GLU A 376 -8.34 15.91 -27.96
CA GLU A 376 -8.17 15.13 -29.19
C GLU A 376 -9.40 14.25 -29.39
N LEU A 377 -9.95 14.19 -30.60
CA LEU A 377 -11.06 13.30 -30.91
C LEU A 377 -10.59 11.84 -30.84
N THR A 378 -11.36 10.98 -30.16
CA THR A 378 -11.06 9.54 -30.02
C THR A 378 -12.18 8.66 -30.54
N CYS A 379 -13.40 9.17 -30.64
CA CYS A 379 -14.55 8.41 -31.15
C CYS A 379 -15.45 9.28 -32.02
N PHE A 380 -15.84 8.77 -33.18
CA PHE A 380 -16.90 9.30 -34.02
C PHE A 380 -17.49 8.17 -34.88
N ARG A 381 -18.66 7.64 -34.52
CA ARG A 381 -19.30 6.55 -35.27
C ARG A 381 -20.81 6.64 -35.21
N GLU A 382 -21.49 6.18 -36.26
CA GLU A 382 -22.95 6.12 -36.29
C GLU A 382 -23.44 5.13 -35.23
N GLU A 383 -24.30 5.59 -34.33
CA GLU A 383 -24.89 4.78 -33.28
C GLU A 383 -26.34 4.42 -33.61
N ASP A 384 -27.09 5.37 -34.18
CA ASP A 384 -28.53 5.23 -34.38
C ASP A 384 -29.05 6.08 -35.55
N GLN A 385 -30.14 5.62 -36.14
CA GLN A 385 -30.86 6.29 -37.22
C GLN A 385 -32.37 6.19 -37.03
N ALA A 386 -33.02 7.34 -36.93
CA ALA A 386 -34.47 7.46 -36.84
C ALA A 386 -35.07 8.00 -38.16
N SER A 387 -35.51 7.10 -39.04
CA SER A 387 -36.12 7.47 -40.33
C SER A 387 -37.35 8.38 -40.19
N ALA A 388 -38.15 8.22 -39.12
CA ALA A 388 -39.32 9.06 -38.86
C ALA A 388 -38.97 10.52 -38.53
N LEU A 389 -37.76 10.75 -38.03
CA LEU A 389 -37.23 12.07 -37.67
C LEU A 389 -36.28 12.61 -38.75
N ASP A 390 -35.99 11.81 -39.79
CA ASP A 390 -34.91 12.08 -40.76
C ASP A 390 -33.58 12.40 -40.06
N ALA A 391 -33.27 11.66 -38.98
CA ALA A 391 -32.16 11.95 -38.09
C ALA A 391 -31.19 10.78 -37.93
N LYS A 392 -29.91 11.11 -37.71
CA LYS A 392 -28.86 10.17 -37.32
C LYS A 392 -28.13 10.70 -36.09
N ALA A 393 -27.75 9.81 -35.19
CA ALA A 393 -26.92 10.09 -34.03
C ALA A 393 -25.57 9.39 -34.18
N TYR A 394 -24.50 10.12 -33.90
CA TYR A 394 -23.13 9.62 -33.89
C TYR A 394 -22.59 9.72 -32.48
N THR A 395 -22.12 8.61 -31.91
CA THR A 395 -21.37 8.63 -30.66
C THR A 395 -20.10 9.46 -30.87
N ILE A 396 -19.85 10.41 -29.97
CA ILE A 396 -18.63 11.23 -29.99
C ILE A 396 -17.86 11.08 -28.68
N GLY A 397 -16.54 10.97 -28.79
CA GLY A 397 -15.63 10.87 -27.65
C GLY A 397 -14.36 11.68 -27.88
N ALA A 398 -13.80 12.25 -26.81
CA ALA A 398 -12.53 12.95 -26.83
C ALA A 398 -11.68 12.59 -25.60
N ALA A 399 -10.38 12.62 -25.83
CA ALA A 399 -9.33 12.60 -24.82
C ALA A 399 -8.88 14.02 -24.49
N PHE A 400 -8.66 14.33 -23.22
CA PHE A 400 -8.15 15.62 -22.76
C PHE A 400 -6.71 15.50 -22.27
N ARG A 401 -5.94 16.59 -22.37
CA ARG A 401 -4.55 16.64 -21.91
C ARG A 401 -4.33 17.77 -20.91
N THR A 402 -3.34 17.59 -20.05
CA THR A 402 -2.84 18.60 -19.11
C THR A 402 -1.44 19.06 -19.51
N ASP A 403 -1.00 20.19 -18.95
CA ASP A 403 0.39 20.65 -19.04
C ASP A 403 0.92 20.93 -17.62
N PRO A 404 1.88 20.13 -17.10
CA PRO A 404 2.50 18.98 -17.76
C PRO A 404 1.56 17.74 -17.80
N PRO A 405 1.81 16.73 -18.67
CA PRO A 405 0.96 15.53 -18.80
C PRO A 405 0.83 14.70 -17.52
N GLU A 406 1.87 14.67 -16.68
CA GLU A 406 1.93 13.94 -15.41
C GLU A 406 0.93 14.46 -14.37
N ARG A 407 0.30 15.61 -14.65
CA ARG A 407 -0.79 16.17 -13.86
C ARG A 407 -2.15 15.50 -14.12
N ALA A 408 -2.30 14.75 -15.21
CA ALA A 408 -3.57 14.14 -15.60
C ALA A 408 -4.16 13.20 -14.54
N PRO A 409 -3.40 12.28 -13.92
CA PRO A 409 -3.94 11.36 -12.92
C PRO A 409 -4.51 12.06 -11.67
N GLN A 410 -3.99 13.22 -11.28
CA GLN A 410 -4.45 13.95 -10.09
C GLN A 410 -5.72 14.79 -10.34
N LEU A 411 -6.22 14.78 -11.58
CA LEU A 411 -7.43 15.52 -11.99
C LEU A 411 -8.59 14.58 -12.31
N LEU A 412 -8.42 13.27 -12.10
CA LEU A 412 -9.46 12.28 -12.33
C LEU A 412 -10.62 12.46 -11.34
N ALA A 413 -11.83 12.42 -11.88
CA ALA A 413 -13.06 12.49 -11.12
C ALA A 413 -14.13 11.60 -11.76
N GLY A 414 -14.95 10.95 -10.93
CA GLY A 414 -15.96 10.01 -11.43
C GLY A 414 -15.32 8.79 -12.12
N GLY A 415 -15.92 8.34 -13.22
CA GLY A 415 -15.43 7.20 -14.01
C GLY A 415 -14.33 7.55 -15.03
N ALA A 416 -13.60 8.64 -14.83
CA ALA A 416 -12.53 9.05 -15.73
C ALA A 416 -11.25 8.22 -15.51
N TYR A 417 -10.47 8.04 -16.56
CA TYR A 417 -9.20 7.31 -16.52
C TYR A 417 -8.14 7.96 -17.41
N VAL A 418 -6.88 7.60 -17.19
CA VAL A 418 -5.77 7.93 -18.10
C VAL A 418 -5.31 6.72 -18.88
N ASP A 419 -5.00 6.93 -20.16
CA ASP A 419 -4.26 5.94 -20.96
C ASP A 419 -2.74 6.07 -20.78
N SER A 420 -1.96 5.17 -21.40
CA SER A 420 -0.50 5.15 -21.29
C SER A 420 0.19 6.43 -21.79
N GLN A 421 -0.52 7.23 -22.60
CA GLN A 421 -0.09 8.53 -23.12
C GLN A 421 -0.53 9.71 -22.24
N LEU A 422 -1.07 9.42 -21.05
CA LEU A 422 -1.60 10.38 -20.08
C LEU A 422 -2.71 11.26 -20.66
N ARG A 423 -3.48 10.72 -21.61
CA ARG A 423 -4.72 11.33 -22.06
C ARG A 423 -5.84 10.94 -21.12
N VAL A 424 -6.61 11.92 -20.65
CA VAL A 424 -7.78 11.68 -19.80
C VAL A 424 -9.00 11.39 -20.66
N HIS A 425 -9.63 10.24 -20.42
CA HIS A 425 -10.88 9.81 -21.04
C HIS A 425 -12.00 9.82 -20.01
N GLY A 426 -13.26 9.85 -20.46
CA GLY A 426 -14.42 9.69 -19.58
C GLY A 426 -14.71 10.87 -18.63
N LEU A 427 -14.17 12.07 -18.91
CA LEU A 427 -14.57 13.30 -18.18
C LEU A 427 -16.08 13.58 -18.31
N ASP A 428 -16.66 13.15 -19.43
CA ASP A 428 -18.10 13.19 -19.65
C ASP A 428 -18.70 11.86 -19.18
N TRP A 429 -19.29 11.86 -17.98
CA TRP A 429 -20.07 10.70 -17.48
C TRP A 429 -21.35 10.45 -18.30
N GLN A 430 -21.76 11.42 -19.11
CA GLN A 430 -22.95 11.37 -19.96
C GLN A 430 -22.63 10.77 -21.33
N ALA A 431 -23.55 9.94 -21.82
CA ALA A 431 -23.52 9.49 -23.21
C ALA A 431 -23.76 10.68 -24.14
N THR A 432 -22.81 10.96 -25.03
CA THR A 432 -22.78 12.18 -25.85
C THR A 432 -22.85 11.83 -27.34
N TYR A 433 -23.81 12.43 -28.05
CA TYR A 433 -24.08 12.13 -29.44
C TYR A 433 -24.17 13.40 -30.30
N LEU A 434 -23.46 13.43 -31.42
CA LEU A 434 -23.72 14.43 -32.45
C LEU A 434 -24.94 14.00 -33.28
N VAL A 435 -25.90 14.91 -33.45
CA VAL A 435 -27.14 14.63 -34.17
C VAL A 435 -27.19 15.42 -35.48
N THR A 436 -27.49 14.69 -36.56
CA THR A 436 -27.83 15.27 -37.87
C THR A 436 -29.32 15.13 -38.13
N ILE A 437 -29.94 16.12 -38.76
CA ILE A 437 -31.35 16.09 -39.20
C ILE A 437 -31.39 16.55 -40.66
N GLY A 438 -32.02 15.78 -41.55
CA GLY A 438 -32.00 16.02 -42.99
C GLY A 438 -30.58 16.01 -43.57
N GLY A 439 -29.69 15.23 -42.97
CA GLY A 439 -28.27 15.17 -43.33
C GLY A 439 -27.46 16.43 -42.99
N GLN A 440 -27.96 17.30 -42.11
CA GLN A 440 -27.23 18.49 -41.64
C GLN A 440 -26.90 18.38 -40.15
N PRO A 441 -25.65 18.65 -39.72
CA PRO A 441 -25.31 18.74 -38.30
C PRO A 441 -26.22 19.76 -37.61
N THR A 442 -26.95 19.33 -36.58
CA THR A 442 -28.01 20.13 -35.95
C THR A 442 -27.68 20.49 -34.50
N GLY A 443 -27.03 19.60 -33.75
CA GLY A 443 -26.61 19.86 -32.38
C GLY A 443 -26.09 18.59 -31.68
N VAL A 444 -25.75 18.70 -30.39
CA VAL A 444 -25.22 17.60 -29.57
C VAL A 444 -26.24 17.19 -28.52
N LEU A 445 -26.60 15.92 -28.49
CA LEU A 445 -27.47 15.31 -27.49
C LEU A 445 -26.62 14.73 -26.35
N ARG A 446 -27.01 15.00 -25.10
CA ARG A 446 -26.40 14.40 -23.90
C ARG A 446 -27.45 13.62 -23.13
N LEU A 447 -27.18 12.37 -22.84
CA LEU A 447 -28.02 11.48 -22.06
C LEU A 447 -27.29 11.04 -20.78
N GLY A 448 -28.02 10.86 -19.69
CA GLY A 448 -27.42 10.43 -18.42
C GLY A 448 -26.80 9.03 -18.48
N GLU A 449 -27.43 8.12 -19.22
CA GLU A 449 -26.93 6.77 -19.49
C GLU A 449 -27.23 6.42 -20.96
N PRO A 450 -26.44 5.52 -21.58
CA PRO A 450 -26.78 4.94 -22.88
C PRO A 450 -28.14 4.23 -22.82
N THR A 451 -28.88 4.24 -23.93
CA THR A 451 -30.23 3.67 -24.00
C THR A 451 -30.23 2.42 -24.87
N ASP A 452 -30.82 1.33 -24.36
CA ASP A 452 -30.88 0.04 -25.06
C ASP A 452 -31.60 0.12 -26.42
N ASP A 453 -32.58 1.02 -26.53
CA ASP A 453 -33.39 1.24 -27.74
C ASP A 453 -32.76 2.27 -28.71
N GLY A 454 -31.58 2.82 -28.39
CA GLY A 454 -30.88 3.84 -29.17
C GLY A 454 -31.22 5.28 -28.73
N PRO A 455 -30.28 6.24 -28.89
CA PRO A 455 -30.40 7.61 -28.37
C PRO A 455 -31.55 8.43 -28.97
N LEU A 456 -32.05 8.07 -30.16
CA LEU A 456 -33.15 8.81 -30.81
C LEU A 456 -34.55 8.26 -30.48
N SER A 457 -34.63 7.09 -29.84
CA SER A 457 -35.89 6.38 -29.57
C SER A 457 -36.87 7.14 -28.67
N HIS A 458 -36.38 8.07 -27.85
CA HIS A 458 -37.19 8.84 -26.91
C HIS A 458 -37.89 10.07 -27.52
N PHE A 459 -37.71 10.32 -28.81
CA PHE A 459 -38.23 11.51 -29.47
C PHE A 459 -39.36 11.18 -30.46
N ASP A 460 -40.56 11.70 -30.16
CA ASP A 460 -41.74 11.53 -31.02
C ASP A 460 -41.83 12.57 -32.16
N SER A 461 -40.99 13.62 -32.13
CA SER A 461 -40.96 14.65 -33.18
C SER A 461 -39.61 15.34 -33.33
N VAL A 462 -39.39 15.94 -34.50
CA VAL A 462 -38.17 16.72 -34.82
C VAL A 462 -38.04 17.96 -33.92
N GLU A 463 -39.15 18.59 -33.56
CA GLU A 463 -39.15 19.74 -32.64
C GLU A 463 -38.70 19.33 -31.23
N ALA A 464 -39.15 18.17 -30.74
CA ALA A 464 -38.75 17.66 -29.44
C ALA A 464 -37.25 17.32 -29.43
N LEU A 465 -36.75 16.68 -30.49
CA LEU A 465 -35.33 16.40 -30.67
C LEU A 465 -34.51 17.69 -30.67
N ARG A 466 -34.85 18.67 -31.52
CA ARG A 466 -34.13 19.95 -31.60
C ARG A 466 -34.09 20.71 -30.28
N ALA A 467 -35.14 20.65 -29.48
CA ALA A 467 -35.19 21.32 -28.18
C ALA A 467 -34.27 20.68 -27.13
N ALA A 468 -33.84 19.42 -27.34
CA ALA A 468 -32.93 18.71 -26.45
C ALA A 468 -31.46 18.77 -26.88
N LEU A 469 -31.16 19.33 -28.06
CA LEU A 469 -29.81 19.44 -28.57
C LEU A 469 -29.13 20.70 -28.05
N TRP A 470 -27.90 20.54 -27.57
CA TRP A 470 -26.98 21.65 -27.37
C TRP A 470 -26.50 22.20 -28.72
N THR A 471 -26.38 23.52 -28.81
CA THR A 471 -25.83 24.23 -29.97
C THR A 471 -24.77 25.27 -29.57
N PRO A 472 -23.84 25.64 -30.48
CA PRO A 472 -22.78 26.59 -30.16
C PRO A 472 -23.32 27.92 -29.62
N GLY A 473 -22.80 28.34 -28.46
CA GLY A 473 -23.21 29.55 -27.75
C GLY A 473 -24.17 29.30 -26.57
N GLU A 474 -24.64 28.08 -26.39
CA GLU A 474 -25.33 27.65 -25.17
C GLU A 474 -24.34 27.20 -24.09
N GLU A 475 -24.73 27.38 -22.82
CA GLU A 475 -23.94 26.93 -21.66
C GLU A 475 -24.00 25.40 -21.53
N LEU A 476 -22.88 24.77 -21.18
CA LEU A 476 -22.71 23.31 -21.08
C LEU A 476 -22.99 22.75 -19.70
#